data_AF-A0A7G6ZD86-F1
#
_entry.id   AF-A0A7G6ZD86-F1
#
_cell.length_a   1.000
_cell.length_b   1.000
_cell.length_c   1.000
_cell.angle_alpha   90.00
_cell.angle_beta   90.00
_cell.angle_gamma   90.00
#
_symmetry.space_group_name_H-M   'P 1'
#
loop_
_entity.id
_entity.type
_entity.pdbx_description
1 polymer ?
#
loop_
_entity_poly.entity_id
_entity_poly.type
_entity_poly.pdbx_seq_one_letter_code
_entity_poly.pdbx_strand_id
1 'polypeptide(L)'
;MALDKATKDNIIVAAITGAGPVGDNAEAWEAKVLAGARKITAVLSDPESVFVKAIDEIDSSTKFVALLSLVKKEAKSTRGVLYFQDVPRIENGVSPAPLYTSEQIQAAHAIQVAARAAGTKSADMPKLPEGLEALRTERTDSLDGYNMAQDALGLIGHRVLVYKVIETMKTNPNLKVRVVRLVTDLGKYDGYVVPVKAAPVAVAAA
;
A
#
# COMPACT_ATOMS: atom_id res chain seq x y z
N MET A 1 28.42 4.94 11.98
CA MET A 1 27.85 5.88 12.97
C MET A 1 27.75 5.14 14.30
N ALA A 2 28.12 5.74 15.43
CA ALA A 2 27.96 5.08 16.73
C ALA A 2 26.48 5.11 17.12
N LEU A 3 25.87 3.94 17.38
CA LEU A 3 24.48 3.85 17.81
C LEU A 3 24.34 4.41 19.23
N ASP A 4 23.31 5.22 19.46
CA ASP A 4 22.95 5.71 20.80
C ASP A 4 22.43 4.57 21.68
N LYS A 5 22.30 4.83 22.99
CA LYS A 5 21.89 3.83 23.97
C LYS A 5 20.47 3.30 23.70
N ALA A 6 19.52 4.17 23.36
CA ALA A 6 18.14 3.77 23.13
C ALA A 6 18.03 2.85 21.91
N THR A 7 18.75 3.15 20.84
CA THR A 7 18.82 2.30 19.65
C THR A 7 19.42 0.92 19.97
N LYS A 8 20.50 0.87 20.77
CA LYS A 8 21.09 -0.40 21.22
C LYS A 8 20.12 -1.22 22.07
N ASP A 9 19.41 -0.58 22.99
CA ASP A 9 18.42 -1.26 23.84
C ASP A 9 17.28 -1.87 22.99
N ASN A 10 16.78 -1.12 21.99
CA ASN A 10 15.75 -1.61 21.07
C ASN A 10 16.21 -2.81 20.22
N ILE A 11 17.45 -2.79 19.74
CA ILE A 11 18.04 -3.92 19.01
C ILE A 11 18.10 -5.17 19.90
N ILE A 12 18.52 -5.01 21.15
CA ILE A 12 18.61 -6.12 22.11
C ILE A 12 17.21 -6.69 22.40
N VAL A 13 16.22 -5.83 22.66
CA VAL A 13 14.84 -6.26 22.93
C VAL A 13 14.23 -6.99 21.73
N ALA A 14 14.43 -6.47 20.50
CA ALA A 14 13.96 -7.14 19.29
C ALA A 14 14.63 -8.50 19.09
N ALA A 15 15.94 -8.60 19.37
CA ALA A 15 16.67 -9.86 19.27
C ALA A 15 16.23 -10.89 20.33
N ILE A 16 15.97 -10.45 21.56
CA ILE A 16 15.39 -11.28 22.65
C ILE A 16 14.01 -11.81 22.22
N THR A 17 13.16 -10.91 21.72
CA THR A 17 11.80 -11.26 21.27
C THR A 17 11.84 -12.28 20.12
N GLY A 18 12.72 -12.07 19.14
CA GLY A 18 12.89 -12.97 18.00
C GLY A 18 13.53 -14.31 18.34
N ALA A 19 14.35 -14.39 19.39
CA ALA A 19 14.94 -15.65 19.85
C ALA A 19 13.93 -16.57 20.55
N GLY A 20 12.82 -16.01 21.05
CA GLY A 20 11.80 -16.73 21.81
C GLY A 20 12.20 -16.98 23.26
N PRO A 21 11.46 -17.85 23.99
CA PRO A 21 11.76 -18.16 25.38
C PRO A 21 13.11 -18.87 25.56
N VAL A 22 13.73 -18.69 26.73
CA VAL A 22 15.08 -19.21 27.04
C VAL A 22 15.17 -20.74 26.94
N GLY A 23 14.12 -21.44 27.37
CA GLY A 23 14.11 -22.91 27.46
C GLY A 23 15.16 -23.44 28.43
N ASP A 24 15.61 -24.68 28.20
CA ASP A 24 16.51 -25.39 29.14
C ASP A 24 18.00 -25.14 28.88
N ASN A 25 18.36 -24.47 27.78
CA ASN A 25 19.75 -24.19 27.42
C ASN A 25 19.96 -22.69 27.20
N ALA A 26 20.38 -22.00 28.27
CA ALA A 26 20.61 -20.57 28.27
C ALA A 26 21.73 -20.15 27.29
N GLU A 27 22.83 -20.91 27.20
CA GLU A 27 23.95 -20.58 26.29
C GLU A 27 23.51 -20.62 24.82
N ALA A 28 22.74 -21.64 24.44
CA ALA A 28 22.18 -21.73 23.10
C ALA A 28 21.18 -20.59 22.82
N TRP A 29 20.42 -20.15 23.82
CA TRP A 29 19.53 -19.00 23.69
C TRP A 29 20.31 -17.68 23.55
N GLU A 30 21.33 -17.44 24.37
CA GLU A 30 22.18 -16.25 24.28
C GLU A 30 22.87 -16.13 22.91
N ALA A 31 23.34 -17.27 22.36
CA ALA A 31 23.92 -17.32 21.03
C ALA A 31 22.91 -16.89 19.94
N LYS A 32 21.63 -17.28 20.07
CA LYS A 32 20.55 -16.83 19.16
C LYS A 32 20.29 -15.35 19.29
N VAL A 33 20.21 -14.82 20.52
CA VAL A 33 20.01 -13.39 20.78
C VAL A 33 21.16 -12.58 20.17
N LEU A 34 22.41 -13.00 20.41
CA LEU A 34 23.59 -12.34 19.84
C LEU A 34 23.59 -12.37 18.31
N ALA A 35 23.22 -13.50 17.70
CA ALA A 35 23.09 -13.62 16.26
C ALA A 35 21.99 -12.69 15.70
N GLY A 36 20.84 -12.59 16.38
CA GLY A 36 19.76 -11.68 16.03
C GLY A 36 20.19 -10.22 16.09
N ALA A 37 20.84 -9.80 17.18
CA ALA A 37 21.33 -8.44 17.36
C ALA A 37 22.35 -8.05 16.28
N ARG A 38 23.26 -8.95 15.91
CA ARG A 38 24.22 -8.74 14.81
C ARG A 38 23.53 -8.55 13.47
N LYS A 39 22.51 -9.37 13.15
CA LYS A 39 21.74 -9.26 11.90
C LYS A 39 20.99 -7.93 11.81
N ILE A 40 20.27 -7.56 12.87
CA ILE A 40 19.53 -6.29 12.92
C ILE A 40 20.50 -5.10 12.75
N THR A 41 21.62 -5.12 13.48
CA THR A 41 22.64 -4.07 13.38
C THR A 41 23.22 -3.95 11.98
N ALA A 42 23.52 -5.08 11.32
CA ALA A 42 24.04 -5.08 9.95
C ALA A 42 23.02 -4.49 8.96
N VAL A 43 21.74 -4.87 9.08
CA VAL A 43 20.64 -4.34 8.25
C VAL A 43 20.45 -2.84 8.45
N LEU A 44 20.50 -2.34 9.69
CA LEU A 44 20.35 -0.93 10.01
C LEU A 44 21.57 -0.09 9.61
N SER A 45 22.76 -0.70 9.55
CA SER A 45 23.99 -0.01 9.16
C SER A 45 24.17 0.09 7.65
N ASP A 46 23.41 -0.69 6.88
CA ASP A 46 23.41 -0.66 5.43
C ASP A 46 22.37 0.36 4.91
N PRO A 47 22.79 1.55 4.41
CA PRO A 47 21.85 2.53 3.88
C PRO A 47 21.15 2.06 2.60
N GLU A 48 21.67 1.04 1.93
CA GLU A 48 21.05 0.46 0.74
C GLU A 48 20.02 -0.62 1.06
N SER A 49 19.92 -1.03 2.33
CA SER A 49 18.97 -2.00 2.83
C SER A 49 17.53 -1.64 2.45
N VAL A 50 16.84 -2.61 1.86
CA VAL A 50 15.42 -2.46 1.48
C VAL A 50 14.52 -2.17 2.68
N PHE A 51 14.89 -2.64 3.87
CA PHE A 51 14.12 -2.41 5.10
C PHE A 51 14.29 -0.98 5.61
N VAL A 52 15.51 -0.45 5.58
CA VAL A 52 15.78 0.94 5.98
C VAL A 52 15.07 1.89 5.03
N LYS A 53 15.18 1.67 3.72
CA LYS A 53 14.45 2.44 2.70
C LYS A 53 12.95 2.40 2.91
N ALA A 54 12.36 1.23 3.17
CA ALA A 54 10.92 1.13 3.43
C ALA A 54 10.49 1.91 4.67
N ILE A 55 11.28 1.89 5.75
CA ILE A 55 11.01 2.66 6.97
C ILE A 55 11.06 4.17 6.67
N ASP A 56 12.10 4.64 5.98
CA ASP A 56 12.27 6.05 5.63
C ASP A 56 11.14 6.56 4.72
N GLU A 57 10.71 5.73 3.76
CA GLU A 57 9.59 6.04 2.88
C GLU A 57 8.25 6.12 3.65
N ILE A 58 8.05 5.29 4.66
CA ILE A 58 6.87 5.34 5.53
C ILE A 58 6.91 6.57 6.44
N ASP A 59 8.06 6.91 6.99
CA ASP A 59 8.23 8.09 7.84
C ASP A 59 7.99 9.40 7.07
N SER A 60 8.55 9.49 5.87
CA SER A 60 8.39 10.64 4.97
C SER A 60 7.05 10.69 4.22
N SER A 61 6.20 9.68 4.37
CA SER A 61 4.93 9.60 3.66
C SER A 61 3.87 10.58 4.17
N THR A 62 3.02 11.04 3.26
CA THR A 62 1.76 11.70 3.62
C THR A 62 0.72 10.64 3.97
N LYS A 63 0.00 10.84 5.07
CA LYS A 63 -0.98 9.89 5.61
C LYS A 63 -2.38 10.45 5.49
N PHE A 64 -3.33 9.63 5.05
CA PHE A 64 -4.74 10.01 5.01
C PHE A 64 -5.62 8.77 5.13
N VAL A 65 -6.86 8.97 5.57
CA VAL A 65 -7.87 7.91 5.69
C VAL A 65 -8.85 8.03 4.55
N ALA A 66 -9.13 6.93 3.86
CA ALA A 66 -10.03 6.89 2.73
C ALA A 66 -10.72 5.52 2.61
N LEU A 67 -11.67 5.42 1.70
CA LEU A 67 -12.32 4.17 1.32
C LEU A 67 -11.66 3.68 0.04
N LEU A 68 -11.10 2.46 0.07
CA LEU A 68 -10.54 1.84 -1.11
C LEU A 68 -11.67 1.28 -1.98
N SER A 69 -11.89 1.89 -3.12
CA SER A 69 -13.11 1.65 -3.91
C SER A 69 -12.88 0.79 -5.15
N LEU A 70 -11.67 0.81 -5.71
CA LEU A 70 -11.33 0.08 -6.92
C LEU A 70 -9.83 -0.17 -7.03
N VAL A 71 -9.47 -1.37 -7.46
CA VAL A 71 -8.09 -1.73 -7.84
C VAL A 71 -8.08 -2.22 -9.29
N LYS A 72 -7.21 -1.65 -10.12
CA LYS A 72 -7.06 -2.02 -11.54
C LYS A 72 -5.61 -2.06 -11.95
N LYS A 73 -5.23 -3.10 -12.71
CA LYS A 73 -3.94 -3.16 -13.39
C LYS A 73 -4.02 -2.41 -14.73
N GLU A 74 -3.07 -1.54 -15.01
CA GLU A 74 -2.97 -0.88 -16.33
C GLU A 74 -2.23 -1.80 -17.32
N ALA A 75 -2.69 -1.89 -18.57
CA ALA A 75 -2.12 -2.83 -19.55
C ALA A 75 -0.64 -2.59 -19.89
N LYS A 76 -0.19 -1.32 -19.88
CA LYS A 76 1.19 -0.91 -20.19
C LYS A 76 2.03 -0.60 -18.95
N SER A 77 1.47 -0.75 -17.75
CA SER A 77 2.16 -0.43 -16.50
C SER A 77 2.43 -1.69 -15.72
N THR A 78 3.59 -1.73 -15.07
CA THR A 78 3.85 -2.73 -14.04
C THR A 78 3.23 -2.34 -12.70
N ARG A 79 2.59 -1.16 -12.57
CA ARG A 79 1.89 -0.74 -11.35
C ARG A 79 0.38 -0.94 -11.46
N GLY A 80 -0.24 -1.30 -10.35
CA GLY A 80 -1.69 -1.18 -10.16
C GLY A 80 -2.09 0.26 -9.90
N VAL A 81 -3.35 0.59 -10.18
CA VAL A 81 -3.99 1.86 -9.81
C VAL A 81 -5.06 1.56 -8.78
N LEU A 82 -4.97 2.30 -7.67
CA LEU A 82 -5.88 2.26 -6.55
C LEU A 82 -6.71 3.53 -6.56
N TYR A 83 -8.03 3.40 -6.46
CA TYR A 83 -8.95 4.53 -6.34
C TYR A 83 -9.45 4.61 -4.91
N PHE A 84 -9.20 5.75 -4.30
CA PHE A 84 -9.61 6.10 -2.95
C PHE A 84 -10.66 7.19 -3.03
N GLN A 85 -11.75 7.04 -2.30
CA GLN A 85 -12.68 8.13 -2.08
C GLN A 85 -12.56 8.67 -0.66
N ASP A 86 -12.70 9.97 -0.51
CA ASP A 86 -12.74 10.61 0.80
C ASP A 86 -13.93 10.08 1.59
N VAL A 87 -13.69 9.85 2.88
CA VAL A 87 -14.70 9.30 3.78
C VAL A 87 -14.82 10.25 4.95
N PRO A 88 -16.02 10.80 5.22
CA PRO A 88 -16.25 11.52 6.45
C PRO A 88 -15.99 10.60 7.64
N ARG A 89 -15.64 11.20 8.78
CA ARG A 89 -15.45 10.43 10.02
C ARG A 89 -16.75 9.69 10.35
N ILE A 90 -16.64 8.42 10.76
CA ILE A 90 -17.77 7.66 11.30
C ILE A 90 -18.19 8.34 12.60
N GLU A 91 -19.41 8.87 12.64
CA GLU A 91 -20.03 9.43 13.83
C GLU A 91 -21.08 8.45 14.37
N ASN A 92 -21.03 8.17 15.67
CA ASN A 92 -21.98 7.30 16.36
C ASN A 92 -22.15 5.89 15.75
N GLY A 93 -21.08 5.35 15.13
CA GLY A 93 -21.10 4.02 14.51
C GLY A 93 -21.84 3.94 13.19
N VAL A 94 -22.35 5.06 12.65
CA VAL A 94 -23.01 5.10 11.35
C VAL A 94 -21.99 5.53 10.29
N SER A 95 -21.74 4.64 9.33
CA SER A 95 -20.92 4.98 8.17
C SER A 95 -21.76 5.85 7.22
N PRO A 96 -21.30 7.07 6.85
CA PRO A 96 -22.04 7.91 5.91
C PRO A 96 -22.14 7.23 4.53
N ALA A 97 -23.02 7.73 3.66
CA ALA A 97 -23.05 7.20 2.30
C ALA A 97 -21.69 7.47 1.61
N PRO A 98 -21.16 6.53 0.81
CA PRO A 98 -19.97 6.80 0.02
C PRO A 98 -20.26 7.92 -1.00
N LEU A 99 -19.24 8.72 -1.31
CA LEU A 99 -19.37 9.82 -2.28
C LEU A 99 -19.72 9.32 -3.68
N TYR A 100 -19.17 8.16 -4.04
CA TYR A 100 -19.34 7.55 -5.35
C TYR A 100 -19.69 6.07 -5.24
N THR A 101 -20.54 5.61 -6.16
CA THR A 101 -20.82 4.18 -6.34
C THR A 101 -19.68 3.50 -7.12
N SER A 102 -19.64 2.17 -7.04
CA SER A 102 -18.75 1.34 -7.84
C SER A 102 -18.84 1.63 -9.34
N GLU A 103 -20.03 1.83 -9.88
CA GLU A 103 -20.26 2.09 -11.31
C GLU A 103 -19.67 3.43 -11.72
N GLN A 104 -19.86 4.46 -10.88
CA GLN A 104 -19.32 5.80 -11.13
C GLN A 104 -17.78 5.79 -11.14
N ILE A 105 -17.17 5.05 -10.21
CA ILE A 105 -15.70 4.93 -10.14
C ILE A 105 -15.16 4.12 -11.32
N GLN A 106 -15.86 3.06 -11.73
CA GLN A 106 -15.50 2.31 -12.94
C GLN A 106 -15.62 3.17 -14.20
N ALA A 107 -16.64 4.01 -14.31
CA ALA A 107 -16.80 4.95 -15.41
C ALA A 107 -15.67 5.99 -15.42
N ALA A 108 -15.31 6.55 -14.27
CA ALA A 108 -14.16 7.46 -14.13
C ALA A 108 -12.85 6.78 -14.56
N HIS A 109 -12.64 5.53 -14.16
CA HIS A 109 -11.49 4.74 -14.61
C HIS A 109 -11.48 4.53 -16.14
N ALA A 110 -12.63 4.17 -16.73
CA ALA A 110 -12.74 3.97 -18.17
C ALA A 110 -12.38 5.24 -18.96
N ILE A 111 -12.81 6.41 -18.49
CA ILE A 111 -12.44 7.71 -19.07
C ILE A 111 -10.92 7.92 -19.03
N GLN A 112 -10.27 7.64 -17.89
CA GLN A 112 -8.81 7.73 -17.76
C GLN A 112 -8.09 6.80 -18.74
N VAL A 113 -8.57 5.56 -18.87
CA VAL A 113 -7.99 4.56 -19.78
C VAL A 113 -8.14 5.00 -21.23
N ALA A 114 -9.33 5.47 -21.62
CA ALA A 114 -9.61 5.96 -22.97
C ALA A 114 -8.73 7.16 -23.34
N ALA A 115 -8.60 8.15 -22.45
CA ALA A 115 -7.73 9.32 -22.67
C ALA A 115 -6.26 8.91 -22.88
N ARG A 116 -5.74 7.97 -22.08
CA ARG A 116 -4.37 7.47 -22.27
C ARG A 116 -4.21 6.68 -23.55
N ALA A 117 -5.21 5.88 -23.93
CA ALA A 117 -5.21 5.17 -25.20
C ALA A 117 -5.17 6.14 -26.40
N ALA A 118 -5.83 7.29 -26.27
CA ALA A 118 -5.78 8.39 -27.24
C ALA A 118 -4.48 9.22 -27.19
N GLY A 119 -3.54 8.90 -26.29
CA GLY A 119 -2.25 9.60 -26.19
C GLY A 119 -2.31 10.92 -25.43
N THR A 120 -3.36 11.18 -24.66
CA THR A 120 -3.48 12.39 -23.83
C THR A 120 -2.31 12.47 -22.84
N LYS A 121 -1.64 13.62 -22.80
CA LYS A 121 -0.52 13.88 -21.88
C LYS A 121 -1.03 14.02 -20.45
N SER A 122 -0.15 13.79 -19.47
CA SER A 122 -0.52 13.82 -18.05
C SER A 122 -1.13 15.15 -17.58
N ALA A 123 -0.69 16.28 -18.16
CA ALA A 123 -1.23 17.61 -17.83
C ALA A 123 -2.68 17.81 -18.31
N ASP A 124 -3.06 17.13 -19.40
CA ASP A 124 -4.36 17.26 -20.07
C ASP A 124 -5.29 16.08 -19.74
N MET A 125 -4.88 15.19 -18.84
CA MET A 125 -5.70 14.06 -18.42
C MET A 125 -7.01 14.57 -17.82
N PRO A 126 -8.15 13.94 -18.15
CA PRO A 126 -9.41 14.25 -17.48
C PRO A 126 -9.22 14.24 -15.97
N LYS A 127 -9.70 15.28 -15.28
CA LYS A 127 -9.59 15.30 -13.81
C LYS A 127 -10.55 14.27 -13.23
N LEU A 128 -10.14 13.61 -12.15
CA LEU A 128 -11.08 12.82 -11.37
C LEU A 128 -12.05 13.77 -10.65
N PRO A 129 -13.28 13.31 -10.37
CA PRO A 129 -14.21 14.04 -9.52
C PRO A 129 -13.59 14.42 -8.16
N GLU A 130 -14.08 15.49 -7.55
CA GLU A 130 -13.64 15.94 -6.24
C GLU A 130 -13.87 14.86 -5.17
N GLY A 131 -12.91 14.65 -4.26
CA GLY A 131 -12.99 13.58 -3.27
C GLY A 131 -12.69 12.19 -3.81
N LEU A 132 -12.29 12.04 -5.09
CA LEU A 132 -11.76 10.80 -5.65
C LEU A 132 -10.27 10.95 -6.01
N GLU A 133 -9.41 10.18 -5.34
CA GLU A 133 -7.96 10.17 -5.59
C GLU A 133 -7.52 8.83 -6.21
N ALA A 134 -6.81 8.88 -7.33
CA ALA A 134 -6.10 7.73 -7.87
C ALA A 134 -4.61 7.78 -7.53
N LEU A 135 -4.12 6.71 -6.91
CA LEU A 135 -2.72 6.46 -6.60
C LEU A 135 -2.26 5.18 -7.29
N ARG A 136 -0.95 4.98 -7.40
CA ARG A 136 -0.39 3.74 -7.92
C ARG A 136 0.17 2.87 -6.81
N THR A 137 0.14 1.55 -6.97
CA THR A 137 0.91 0.64 -6.11
C THR A 137 2.40 0.77 -6.42
N GLU A 138 3.24 0.14 -5.62
CA GLU A 138 4.57 -0.20 -6.07
C GLU A 138 4.53 -1.17 -7.26
N ARG A 139 5.64 -1.31 -8.00
CA ARG A 139 5.68 -2.11 -9.21
C ARG A 139 5.45 -3.59 -8.88
N THR A 140 4.47 -4.18 -9.56
CA THR A 140 4.05 -5.58 -9.42
C THR A 140 5.00 -6.58 -10.07
N ASP A 141 6.10 -6.11 -10.66
CA ASP A 141 7.23 -6.94 -11.07
C ASP A 141 8.20 -7.23 -9.90
N SER A 142 8.02 -6.56 -8.75
CA SER A 142 8.62 -6.93 -7.47
C SER A 142 7.64 -7.75 -6.63
N LEU A 143 8.15 -8.64 -5.78
CA LEU A 143 7.32 -9.44 -4.88
C LEU A 143 6.55 -8.56 -3.88
N ASP A 144 7.20 -7.53 -3.35
CA ASP A 144 6.59 -6.57 -2.43
C ASP A 144 5.41 -5.81 -3.09
N GLY A 145 5.64 -5.24 -4.28
CA GLY A 145 4.58 -4.55 -5.01
C GLY A 145 3.46 -5.48 -5.48
N TYR A 146 3.77 -6.74 -5.78
CA TYR A 146 2.73 -7.76 -6.07
C TYR A 146 1.87 -8.05 -4.84
N ASN A 147 2.49 -8.30 -3.69
CA ASN A 147 1.80 -8.58 -2.44
C ASN A 147 0.92 -7.40 -2.02
N MET A 148 1.45 -6.17 -2.07
CA MET A 148 0.66 -4.96 -1.81
C MET A 148 -0.56 -4.84 -2.72
N ALA A 149 -0.42 -5.17 -4.00
CA ALA A 149 -1.55 -5.13 -4.93
C ALA A 149 -2.60 -6.21 -4.61
N GLN A 150 -2.18 -7.40 -4.17
CA GLN A 150 -3.09 -8.47 -3.72
C GLN A 150 -3.80 -8.08 -2.42
N ASP A 151 -3.08 -7.54 -1.45
CA ASP A 151 -3.66 -7.06 -0.20
C ASP A 151 -4.69 -5.96 -0.48
N ALA A 152 -4.36 -5.00 -1.35
CA ALA A 152 -5.29 -3.94 -1.74
C ALA A 152 -6.54 -4.49 -2.45
N LEU A 153 -6.44 -5.56 -3.25
CA LEU A 153 -7.60 -6.21 -3.85
C LEU A 153 -8.54 -6.80 -2.79
N GLY A 154 -7.99 -7.35 -1.72
CA GLY A 154 -8.76 -7.85 -0.57
C GLY A 154 -9.45 -6.76 0.25
N LEU A 155 -9.00 -5.51 0.12
CA LEU A 155 -9.49 -4.37 0.90
C LEU A 155 -10.46 -3.46 0.13
N ILE A 156 -10.97 -3.90 -1.02
CA ILE A 156 -12.00 -3.13 -1.73
C ILE A 156 -13.28 -3.07 -0.88
N GLY A 157 -13.78 -1.86 -0.64
CA GLY A 157 -14.90 -1.59 0.25
C GLY A 157 -14.51 -1.46 1.72
N HIS A 158 -13.21 -1.45 2.04
CA HIS A 158 -12.72 -1.18 3.38
C HIS A 158 -12.31 0.28 3.53
N ARG A 159 -12.48 0.80 4.73
CA ARG A 159 -11.85 2.02 5.18
C ARG A 159 -10.39 1.70 5.48
N VAL A 160 -9.47 2.51 4.97
CA VAL A 160 -8.05 2.24 5.06
C VAL A 160 -7.26 3.49 5.45
N LEU A 161 -6.18 3.30 6.20
CA LEU A 161 -5.13 4.30 6.37
C LEU A 161 -4.10 4.10 5.25
N VAL A 162 -3.86 5.16 4.48
CA VAL A 162 -2.99 5.12 3.30
C VAL A 162 -1.76 5.96 3.55
N TYR A 163 -0.60 5.39 3.28
CA TYR A 163 0.71 6.06 3.30
C TYR A 163 1.12 6.29 1.85
N LYS A 164 1.18 7.55 1.43
CA LYS A 164 1.56 7.94 0.05
C LYS A 164 2.86 8.71 0.00
N VAL A 165 3.67 8.40 -1.01
CA VAL A 165 4.90 9.11 -1.36
C VAL A 165 4.78 9.63 -2.79
N ILE A 166 5.42 10.76 -3.07
CA ILE A 166 5.55 11.30 -4.42
C ILE A 166 6.93 10.92 -4.95
N GLU A 167 6.96 10.03 -5.93
CA GLU A 167 8.18 9.69 -6.65
C GLU A 167 8.34 10.56 -7.88
N THR A 168 9.56 11.03 -8.13
CA THR A 168 9.96 11.55 -9.44
C THR A 168 10.42 10.41 -10.34
N MET A 169 9.94 10.39 -11.58
CA MET A 169 10.36 9.37 -12.54
C MET A 169 11.86 9.51 -12.86
N LYS A 170 12.59 8.38 -12.83
CA LYS A 170 14.02 8.34 -13.19
C LYS A 170 14.30 8.89 -14.59
N THR A 171 13.39 8.66 -15.54
CA THR A 171 13.52 9.09 -16.93
C THR A 171 13.16 10.55 -17.16
N ASN A 172 12.35 11.16 -16.28
CA ASN A 172 11.97 12.56 -16.36
C ASN A 172 11.62 13.10 -14.96
N PRO A 173 12.53 13.86 -14.32
CA PRO A 173 12.31 14.41 -12.98
C PRO A 173 11.09 15.36 -12.86
N ASN A 174 10.58 15.89 -13.98
CA ASN A 174 9.37 16.72 -13.96
C ASN A 174 8.09 15.90 -13.86
N LEU A 175 8.15 14.58 -14.12
CA LEU A 175 7.02 13.69 -13.98
C LEU A 175 7.00 13.10 -12.57
N LYS A 176 5.93 13.42 -11.85
CA LYS A 176 5.68 12.94 -10.50
C LYS A 176 4.61 11.85 -10.52
N VAL A 177 4.85 10.79 -9.77
CA VAL A 177 3.91 9.69 -9.57
C VAL A 177 3.62 9.57 -8.09
N ARG A 178 2.35 9.56 -7.73
CA ARG A 178 1.94 9.26 -6.36
C ARG A 178 1.85 7.75 -6.18
N VAL A 179 2.60 7.22 -5.23
CA VAL A 179 2.72 5.79 -4.96
C VAL A 179 2.30 5.49 -3.53
N VAL A 180 1.52 4.42 -3.37
CA VAL A 180 1.16 3.88 -2.07
C VAL A 180 2.31 3.03 -1.55
N ARG A 181 2.71 3.26 -0.30
CA ARG A 181 3.76 2.51 0.40
C ARG A 181 3.21 1.56 1.45
N LEU A 182 2.06 1.87 2.02
CA LEU A 182 1.36 1.02 2.96
C LEU A 182 -0.13 1.32 2.92
N VAL A 183 -0.92 0.27 3.04
CA VAL A 183 -2.36 0.32 3.27
C VAL A 183 -2.62 -0.47 4.54
N THR A 184 -3.27 0.15 5.51
CA THR A 184 -3.70 -0.53 6.74
C THR A 184 -5.21 -0.56 6.77
N ASP A 185 -5.77 -1.75 6.97
CA ASP A 185 -7.21 -1.94 7.10
C ASP A 185 -7.73 -1.31 8.40
N LEU A 186 -8.77 -0.48 8.29
CA LEU A 186 -9.50 0.11 9.42
C LEU A 186 -10.92 -0.47 9.55
N GLY A 187 -11.23 -1.51 8.77
CA GLY A 187 -12.49 -2.23 8.79
C GLY A 187 -13.35 -1.98 7.56
N LYS A 188 -14.34 -2.87 7.41
CA LYS A 188 -15.29 -2.82 6.31
C LYS A 188 -16.15 -1.55 6.38
N TYR A 189 -16.43 -0.98 5.21
CA TYR A 189 -17.34 0.15 5.07
C TYR A 189 -18.72 -0.32 4.61
N ASP A 190 -19.65 -0.45 5.54
CA ASP A 190 -20.96 -1.08 5.27
C ASP A 190 -21.80 -0.35 4.21
N GLY A 191 -21.58 0.96 4.05
CA GLY A 191 -22.29 1.78 3.06
C GLY A 191 -21.82 1.59 1.61
N TYR A 192 -20.75 0.83 1.35
CA TYR A 192 -20.20 0.67 0.00
C TYR A 192 -20.43 -0.75 -0.52
N VAL A 193 -21.25 -0.86 -1.56
CA VAL A 193 -21.56 -2.12 -2.22
C VAL A 193 -20.62 -2.31 -3.40
N VAL A 194 -19.76 -3.32 -3.31
CA VAL A 194 -18.95 -3.76 -4.45
C VAL A 194 -19.79 -4.74 -5.26
N PRO A 195 -20.07 -4.50 -6.55
CA PRO A 195 -20.80 -5.44 -7.37
C PRO A 195 -19.94 -6.69 -7.48
N VAL A 196 -20.48 -7.80 -6.99
CA VAL A 196 -19.86 -9.11 -7.15
C VAL A 196 -19.73 -9.34 -8.64
N LYS A 197 -18.50 -9.51 -9.14
CA LYS A 197 -18.27 -9.86 -10.54
C LYS A 197 -19.09 -11.12 -10.80
N ALA A 198 -20.08 -11.04 -11.69
CA ALA A 198 -20.89 -12.18 -12.06
C ALA A 198 -19.96 -13.35 -12.39
N ALA A 199 -20.21 -14.51 -11.78
CA ALA A 199 -19.44 -15.71 -12.08
C ALA A 199 -19.44 -15.91 -13.61
N PRO A 200 -18.32 -16.32 -14.22
CA PRO A 200 -18.31 -16.60 -15.64
C PRO A 200 -19.42 -17.62 -15.91
N VAL A 201 -20.40 -17.24 -16.73
CA VAL A 201 -21.46 -18.14 -17.18
C VAL A 201 -20.72 -19.30 -17.82
N ALA A 202 -20.80 -20.49 -17.21
CA ALA A 202 -20.21 -21.69 -17.77
C ALA A 202 -20.81 -21.84 -19.16
N VAL A 203 -20.01 -21.62 -20.20
CA VAL A 203 -20.41 -21.87 -21.57
C VAL A 203 -20.60 -23.37 -21.64
N ALA A 204 -21.86 -23.82 -21.63
CA ALA A 204 -22.19 -25.21 -21.83
C ALA A 204 -21.59 -25.62 -23.18
N ALA A 205 -20.63 -26.55 -23.14
CA ALA A 205 -20.06 -27.14 -24.33
C ALA A 205 -21.20 -27.79 -25.13
N ALA A 206 -21.43 -27.27 -26.35
CA ALA A 206 -22.34 -27.82 -27.34
C ALA A 206 -21.55 -28.62 -28.37
#